data_AF-A0A7V0Q9X7-F1
#
_entry.id   AF-A0A7V0Q9X7-F1
#
_cell.length_a   1.000
_cell.length_b   1.000
_cell.length_c   1.000
_cell.angle_alpha   90.00
_cell.angle_beta   90.00
_cell.angle_gamma   90.00
#
_symmetry.space_group_name_H-M   'P 1'
#
loop_
_entity.id
_entity.type
_entity.pdbx_description
1 polymer ?
#
loop_
_entity_poly.entity_id
_entity_poly.type
_entity_poly.pdbx_seq_one_letter_code
_entity_poly.pdbx_strand_id
1 'polypeptide(L)'
;MLKCLNVKMLKCAGFTIIESLVTISIFVLILGAVMGFINLSYKTQDYAWQQSVAVDEARKGIETMVKEIREIRLGDDGSYYIEKAEDQEFIFFSDIDKDG
;
A
#
# COMPACT_ATOMS: atom_id res chain seq x y z
N MET A 1 38.34 -13.78 -26.64
CA MET A 1 37.66 -14.27 -25.42
C MET A 1 36.38 -14.99 -25.85
N LEU A 2 36.52 -16.20 -26.40
CA LEU A 2 35.40 -17.03 -26.86
C LEU A 2 34.89 -17.86 -25.68
N LYS A 3 33.69 -17.55 -25.18
CA LYS A 3 32.88 -18.54 -24.46
C LYS A 3 31.88 -19.09 -25.45
N CYS A 4 32.21 -20.26 -25.99
CA CYS A 4 31.30 -21.09 -26.76
C CYS A 4 30.01 -21.29 -25.95
N LEU A 5 28.92 -20.73 -26.48
CA LEU A 5 27.56 -21.02 -26.07
C LEU A 5 27.36 -22.53 -26.26
N ASN A 6 27.45 -23.30 -25.18
CA ASN A 6 27.22 -24.74 -25.17
C ASN A 6 25.71 -25.00 -25.31
N VAL A 7 25.18 -24.70 -26.50
CA VAL A 7 23.88 -25.23 -26.92
C VAL A 7 24.16 -26.67 -27.30
N LYS A 8 23.86 -27.55 -26.36
CA LYS A 8 23.85 -29.00 -26.56
C LYS A 8 22.89 -29.27 -27.73
N MET A 9 23.42 -29.43 -28.93
CA MET A 9 22.69 -30.02 -30.05
C MET A 9 22.34 -31.44 -29.64
N LEU A 10 21.06 -31.74 -29.43
CA LEU A 10 20.64 -33.09 -29.06
C LEU A 10 19.41 -33.53 -29.85
N LYS A 11 19.72 -34.33 -30.90
CA LYS A 11 18.90 -35.32 -31.60
C LYS A 11 17.54 -34.89 -32.18
N CYS A 12 17.47 -34.91 -33.52
CA CYS A 12 16.22 -35.11 -34.25
C CYS A 12 15.73 -36.55 -34.05
N ALA A 13 15.17 -36.85 -32.87
CA ALA A 13 14.32 -38.01 -32.65
C ALA A 13 12.90 -37.47 -32.47
N GLY A 14 11.93 -38.01 -33.20
CA GLY A 14 10.53 -37.58 -33.09
C GLY A 14 10.07 -37.63 -31.63
N PHE A 15 9.36 -36.58 -31.19
CA PHE A 15 8.84 -36.48 -29.84
C PHE A 15 7.87 -37.64 -29.58
N THR A 16 8.11 -38.38 -28.50
CA THR A 16 7.17 -39.44 -28.11
C THR A 16 5.90 -38.82 -27.54
N ILE A 17 4.75 -39.45 -27.74
CA ILE A 17 3.47 -38.94 -27.22
C ILE A 17 3.53 -38.76 -25.70
N ILE A 18 4.20 -39.68 -24.99
CA ILE A 18 4.38 -39.61 -23.53
C ILE A 18 5.18 -38.37 -23.11
N GLU A 19 6.24 -38.01 -23.84
CA GLU A 19 7.06 -36.84 -23.55
C GLU A 19 6.27 -35.54 -23.74
N SER A 20 5.39 -35.48 -24.76
CA SER A 20 4.52 -34.32 -24.98
C SER A 20 3.51 -34.13 -23.86
N LEU A 21 2.94 -35.22 -23.37
CA LEU A 21 1.95 -35.20 -22.28
C LEU A 21 2.58 -34.74 -20.96
N VAL A 22 3.79 -35.23 -20.65
CA VAL A 22 4.56 -34.79 -19.47
C VAL A 22 4.93 -33.32 -19.60
N THR A 23 5.39 -32.87 -20.77
CA THR A 23 5.76 -31.46 -20.99
C THR A 23 4.57 -30.53 -20.81
N ILE A 24 3.40 -30.87 -21.35
CA ILE A 24 2.17 -30.08 -21.18
C ILE A 24 1.77 -30.04 -19.70
N SER A 25 1.87 -31.16 -18.97
CA SER A 25 1.52 -31.20 -17.54
C SER A 25 2.40 -30.26 -16.70
N ILE A 26 3.71 -30.25 -16.95
CA ILE A 26 4.66 -29.37 -16.26
C ILE A 26 4.41 -27.91 -16.66
N PHE A 27 4.11 -27.66 -17.92
CA PHE A 27 3.83 -26.31 -18.42
C PHE A 27 2.59 -25.70 -17.75
N VAL A 28 1.51 -26.48 -17.59
CA VAL A 28 0.29 -26.02 -16.90
C VAL A 28 0.57 -25.73 -15.42
N LEU A 29 1.35 -26.57 -14.74
CA LEU A 29 1.73 -26.34 -13.34
C LEU A 29 2.53 -25.04 -13.17
N ILE A 30 3.50 -24.79 -14.06
CA ILE A 30 4.31 -23.56 -14.02
C ILE A 30 3.42 -22.34 -14.27
N LEU A 31 2.55 -22.37 -15.28
CA LEU A 31 1.64 -21.26 -15.57
C LEU A 31 0.68 -21.00 -14.41
N GLY A 32 0.15 -22.05 -13.77
CA GLY A 32 -0.70 -21.92 -12.59
C GLY A 32 0.02 -21.25 -11.42
N ALA A 33 1.26 -21.65 -11.15
CA ALA A 33 2.08 -21.04 -10.10
C ALA A 33 2.38 -19.56 -10.38
N VAL A 34 2.72 -19.22 -11.63
CA VAL A 34 2.98 -17.82 -12.04
C VAL A 34 1.72 -16.97 -11.88
N MET A 35 0.56 -17.43 -12.36
CA MET A 35 -0.70 -16.70 -12.21
C MET A 35 -1.10 -16.53 -10.73
N GLY A 36 -0.87 -17.56 -9.89
CA GLY A 36 -1.07 -17.46 -8.45
C GLY A 36 -0.16 -16.43 -7.80
N PHE A 37 1.12 -16.43 -8.17
CA PHE A 37 2.11 -15.47 -7.68
C PHE A 37 1.79 -14.04 -8.09
N ILE A 38 1.32 -13.83 -9.33
CA ILE A 38 0.88 -12.53 -9.83
C ILE A 38 -0.30 -12.01 -9.01
N ASN A 39 -1.34 -12.83 -8.81
CA ASN A 39 -2.52 -12.44 -8.03
C ASN A 39 -2.17 -12.12 -6.57
N LEU A 40 -1.29 -12.92 -5.96
CA LEU A 40 -0.80 -12.65 -4.61
C LEU A 40 -0.05 -11.31 -4.58
N SER A 41 0.89 -11.10 -5.50
CA SER A 41 1.70 -9.88 -5.58
C SER A 41 0.83 -8.62 -5.70
N TYR A 42 -0.16 -8.62 -6.59
CA TYR A 42 -1.09 -7.49 -6.73
C TYR A 42 -1.87 -7.23 -5.44
N LYS A 43 -2.42 -8.27 -4.80
CA LYS A 43 -3.12 -8.10 -3.52
C LYS A 43 -2.21 -7.53 -2.43
N THR A 44 -0.99 -8.04 -2.28
CA THR A 44 -0.06 -7.54 -1.25
C THR A 44 0.33 -6.07 -1.47
N GLN A 45 0.47 -5.64 -2.73
CA GLN A 45 0.84 -4.27 -3.04
C GLN A 45 -0.29 -3.28 -2.72
N ASP A 46 -1.53 -3.64 -3.04
CA ASP A 46 -2.69 -2.76 -2.80
C ASP A 46 -3.00 -2.60 -1.30
N TYR A 47 -2.92 -3.67 -0.52
CA TYR A 47 -3.20 -3.59 0.93
C TYR A 47 -2.13 -2.78 1.69
N ALA A 48 -0.86 -2.89 1.31
CA ALA A 48 0.21 -2.12 1.96
C ALA A 48 0.12 -0.63 1.63
N TRP A 49 -0.21 -0.28 0.38
CA TRP A 49 -0.22 1.11 -0.07
C TRP A 49 -1.45 1.87 0.45
N GLN A 50 -2.64 1.30 0.33
CA GLN A 50 -3.87 1.95 0.79
C GLN A 50 -3.89 2.16 2.31
N GLN A 51 -3.40 1.18 3.07
CA GLN A 51 -3.34 1.29 4.52
C GLN A 51 -2.33 2.37 4.96
N SER A 52 -1.19 2.50 4.26
CA SER A 52 -0.20 3.51 4.62
C SER A 52 -0.68 4.94 4.32
N VAL A 53 -1.44 5.14 3.25
CA VAL A 53 -2.00 6.47 2.91
C VAL A 53 -3.04 6.89 3.95
N ALA A 54 -3.98 6.02 4.31
CA ALA A 54 -5.00 6.34 5.31
C ALA A 54 -4.40 6.65 6.69
N VAL A 55 -3.35 5.94 7.09
CA VAL A 55 -2.65 6.19 8.36
C VAL A 55 -1.83 7.49 8.31
N ASP A 56 -1.21 7.81 7.17
CA ASP A 56 -0.44 9.06 7.02
C ASP A 56 -1.35 10.29 7.03
N GLU A 57 -2.50 10.23 6.35
CA GLU A 57 -3.51 11.28 6.39
C GLU A 57 -4.09 11.47 7.78
N ALA A 58 -4.41 10.38 8.49
CA ALA A 58 -4.88 10.46 9.88
C ALA A 58 -3.83 11.07 10.82
N ARG A 59 -2.54 10.73 10.64
CA ARG A 59 -1.42 11.32 11.42
C ARG A 59 -1.32 12.82 11.20
N LYS A 60 -1.39 13.29 9.95
CA LYS A 60 -1.38 14.72 9.62
C LYS A 60 -2.56 15.45 10.24
N GLY A 61 -3.77 14.88 10.17
CA GLY A 61 -4.96 15.45 10.81
C GLY A 61 -4.81 15.61 12.33
N ILE A 62 -4.25 14.59 13.01
CA ILE A 62 -3.99 14.64 14.45
C ILE A 62 -2.90 15.67 14.78
N GLU A 63 -1.81 15.74 14.00
CA GLU A 63 -0.76 16.73 14.21
C GLU A 63 -1.27 18.16 14.11
N THR A 64 -2.09 18.46 13.09
CA THR A 64 -2.74 19.76 12.96
C THR A 64 -3.65 20.02 14.16
N MET A 65 -4.51 19.07 14.52
CA MET A 65 -5.40 19.22 15.67
C MET A 65 -4.65 19.51 16.98
N VAL A 66 -3.57 18.78 17.26
CA VAL A 66 -2.73 19.00 18.45
C VAL A 66 -2.06 20.37 18.42
N LYS A 67 -1.64 20.84 17.24
CA LYS A 67 -1.05 22.17 17.10
C LYS A 67 -2.08 23.27 17.41
N GLU A 68 -3.27 23.19 16.82
CA GLU A 68 -4.34 24.16 17.04
C GLU A 68 -4.82 24.14 18.51
N ILE A 69 -4.90 22.96 19.14
CA ILE A 69 -5.23 22.82 20.57
C ILE A 69 -4.21 23.51 21.48
N ARG A 70 -2.91 23.48 21.13
CA ARG A 70 -1.88 24.18 21.91
C ARG A 70 -1.95 25.69 21.78
N GLU A 71 -2.56 26.20 20.71
CA GLU A 71 -2.74 27.62 20.43
C GLU A 71 -4.13 28.13 20.89
N ILE A 72 -4.86 27.32 21.68
CA ILE A 72 -6.16 27.69 22.27
C ILE A 72 -6.07 28.97 23.11
N ARG A 73 -7.01 29.88 22.86
CA ARG A 73 -7.18 31.13 23.58
C ARG A 73 -8.63 31.31 24.03
N LEU A 74 -8.85 32.24 24.96
CA LEU A 74 -10.21 32.65 25.33
C LEU A 74 -10.85 33.28 24.09
N GLY A 75 -12.14 33.04 23.89
CA GLY A 75 -12.87 33.74 22.83
C GLY A 75 -12.84 35.25 23.10
N ASP A 76 -12.79 36.05 22.04
CA ASP A 76 -12.80 37.53 22.13
C ASP A 76 -14.08 38.08 22.79
N ASP A 77 -15.08 37.23 22.95
CA ASP A 77 -16.35 37.46 23.66
C ASP A 77 -16.30 37.11 25.16
N GLY A 78 -15.16 36.63 25.67
CA GLY A 78 -15.00 36.17 27.04
C GLY A 78 -15.45 34.72 27.28
N SER A 79 -15.70 33.96 26.21
CA SER A 79 -16.07 32.55 26.27
C SER A 79 -14.91 31.67 26.73
N TYR A 80 -15.26 30.56 27.42
CA TYR A 80 -14.29 29.56 27.86
C TYR A 80 -13.61 28.85 26.68
N TYR A 81 -12.40 28.36 26.92
CA TYR A 81 -11.50 27.72 25.94
C TYR A 81 -12.10 26.56 25.12
N ILE A 82 -13.10 25.85 25.65
CA ILE A 82 -13.74 24.69 25.01
C ILE A 82 -15.24 24.96 24.98
N GLU A 83 -15.83 25.01 23.78
CA GLU A 83 -17.27 25.18 23.60
C GLU A 83 -17.99 23.84 23.71
N LYS A 84 -17.47 22.81 23.03
CA LYS A 84 -18.03 21.44 23.05
C LYS A 84 -16.94 20.38 22.83
N ALA A 85 -17.06 19.27 23.56
CA ALA A 85 -16.27 18.07 23.39
C ALA A 85 -17.20 16.85 23.42
N GLU A 86 -17.59 16.37 22.25
CA GLU A 86 -18.37 15.14 22.04
C GLU A 86 -17.47 14.04 21.45
N ASP A 87 -17.99 12.82 21.34
CA ASP A 87 -17.24 11.63 20.92
C ASP A 87 -16.58 11.75 19.53
N GLN A 88 -17.12 12.61 18.64
CA GLN A 88 -16.62 12.83 17.28
C GLN A 88 -16.37 14.30 16.93
N GLU A 89 -16.68 15.23 17.83
CA GLU A 89 -16.63 16.67 17.57
C GLU A 89 -15.95 17.41 18.72
N PHE A 90 -14.91 18.19 18.39
CA PHE A 90 -14.18 19.01 19.35
C PHE A 90 -14.11 20.44 18.84
N ILE A 91 -14.86 21.34 19.48
CA ILE A 91 -15.00 22.76 19.10
C ILE A 91 -14.30 23.60 20.16
N PHE A 92 -13.28 24.34 19.73
CA PHE A 92 -12.45 25.22 20.54
C PHE A 92 -12.15 26.51 19.79
N PHE A 93 -11.82 27.56 20.55
CA PHE A 93 -11.42 28.85 19.99
C PHE A 93 -9.90 28.91 19.91
N SER A 94 -9.37 29.11 18.70
CA SER A 94 -7.95 29.37 18.46
C SER A 94 -7.78 30.46 17.40
N ASP A 95 -6.71 31.22 17.56
CA ASP A 95 -6.25 32.20 16.57
C ASP A 95 -5.45 31.44 15.49
N ILE A 96 -6.09 31.23 14.33
CA ILE A 96 -5.55 30.39 13.25
C ILE A 96 -4.51 31.16 12.40
N ASP A 97 -4.62 32.48 12.33
CA ASP A 97 -3.81 33.36 11.47
C ASP A 97 -2.76 34.20 12.22
N LYS A 98 -2.73 34.14 13.55
CA LYS A 98 -1.76 34.85 14.42
C LYS A 98 -1.73 36.35 14.16
N ASP A 99 -2.88 36.92 13.82
CA ASP A 99 -2.97 38.31 13.40
C ASP A 99 -3.28 39.30 14.55
N GLY A 100 -3.45 38.79 15.77
CA GLY A 100 -3.14 39.48 17.03
C GLY A 100 -4.12 40.55 17.50
#